data_AF-A0AAW1LWN2-F1
#
_entry.id   AF-A0AAW1LWN2-F1
#
_cell.length_a   1.000
_cell.length_b   1.000
_cell.length_c   1.000
_cell.angle_alpha   90.00
_cell.angle_beta   90.00
_cell.angle_gamma   90.00
#
_symmetry.space_group_name_H-M   'P 1'
#
loop_
_entity.id
_entity.type
_entity.pdbx_description
1 polymer ?
#
loop_
_entity_poly.entity_id
_entity_poly.type
_entity_poly.pdbx_seq_one_letter_code
_entity_poly.pdbx_strand_id
1 'polypeptide(L)'
;MIMNRLETDTFDCEKIDDFDPESMLKRAKRSGIKYACLLLFFSHLVLGLGYIPVMSLACWYYFNNLQISNVQTFKTLPYYTHIPVDHDTPLKYIFACLLQCVPMYLYVNAFVGVDSLFMNLMNFIATRMLILQGAFRTMRKRCLKKIIGNDLTPDNLHNSDEMEEYMMSDMKKCIQHLQLLLRSCKDIEDNFQYVSLVQALGTIYILCSTLLLLSTSQPFTKEFGRNIFYLLGVIVQLGLYCWFGNQLTLKAANVPIAVWESQWLETRKPYKVCMLLTMMRMKRPLLINAGKFVPLILETQIAVRIYLLGPFDLYTHFPQK
;
A
#
# COMPACT_ATOMS: atom_id res chain seq x y z
N MET A 1 13.66 -9.08 -9.80
CA MET A 1 14.27 -8.14 -10.77
C MET A 1 13.99 -6.67 -10.45
N ILE A 2 12.75 -6.25 -10.18
CA ILE A 2 12.43 -4.85 -9.80
C ILE A 2 13.05 -4.49 -8.44
N MET A 3 12.91 -5.37 -7.43
CA MET A 3 13.49 -5.16 -6.09
C MET A 3 15.03 -5.03 -6.15
N ASN A 4 15.73 -5.89 -6.91
CA ASN A 4 17.19 -5.76 -7.08
C ASN A 4 17.60 -4.48 -7.82
N ARG A 5 16.80 -3.98 -8.78
CA ARG A 5 17.04 -2.66 -9.41
C ARG A 5 16.80 -1.49 -8.44
N LEU A 6 15.93 -1.70 -7.47
CA LEU A 6 15.59 -0.76 -6.41
C LEU A 6 16.59 -0.82 -5.23
N GLU A 7 17.27 -1.94 -5.02
CA GLU A 7 18.27 -2.17 -3.97
C GLU A 7 19.72 -2.09 -4.46
N THR A 8 19.99 -1.93 -5.75
CA THR A 8 21.37 -1.80 -6.25
C THR A 8 21.97 -0.46 -5.84
N ASP A 9 23.13 -0.49 -5.16
CA ASP A 9 23.94 0.63 -4.61
C ASP A 9 24.44 1.68 -5.63
N THR A 10 23.88 1.70 -6.83
CA THR A 10 24.28 2.63 -7.90
C THR A 10 23.94 4.10 -7.61
N PHE A 11 23.12 4.38 -6.59
CA PHE A 11 22.73 5.72 -6.19
C PHE A 11 22.78 5.91 -4.67
N ASP A 12 23.99 5.80 -4.10
CA ASP A 12 24.26 6.23 -2.74
C ASP A 12 24.43 7.74 -2.67
N CYS A 13 23.42 8.40 -2.14
CA CYS A 13 23.53 9.79 -1.77
C CYS A 13 24.19 9.88 -0.39
N GLU A 14 25.34 10.54 -0.31
CA GLU A 14 25.96 10.83 0.98
C GLU A 14 25.03 11.66 1.88
N LYS A 15 25.05 11.35 3.18
CA LYS A 15 24.34 12.10 4.21
C LYS A 15 24.89 13.53 4.29
N ILE A 16 24.00 14.52 4.23
CA ILE A 16 24.32 15.94 4.42
C ILE A 16 23.25 16.58 5.30
N ASP A 17 23.68 17.24 6.37
CA ASP A 17 22.80 17.93 7.33
C ASP A 17 21.67 16.98 7.80
N ASP A 18 20.40 17.40 7.63
CA ASP A 18 19.20 16.61 7.97
C ASP A 18 18.81 15.57 6.89
N PHE A 19 19.49 15.54 5.74
CA PHE A 19 19.20 14.60 4.66
C PHE A 19 19.96 13.29 4.86
N ASP A 20 19.26 12.29 5.40
CA ASP A 20 19.78 10.94 5.67
C ASP A 20 18.99 9.86 4.90
N PRO A 21 19.43 9.48 3.70
CA PRO A 21 18.70 8.55 2.83
C PRO A 21 18.62 7.13 3.40
N GLU A 22 19.61 6.68 4.17
CA GLU A 22 19.55 5.37 4.84
C GLU A 22 18.46 5.34 5.90
N SER A 23 18.37 6.38 6.72
CA SER A 23 17.34 6.47 7.76
C SER A 23 15.94 6.50 7.16
N MET A 24 15.78 7.15 6.00
CA MET A 24 14.53 7.21 5.24
C MET A 24 14.15 5.84 4.69
N LEU A 25 15.12 5.10 4.14
CA LEU A 25 14.90 3.74 3.65
C LEU A 25 14.55 2.76 4.78
N LYS A 26 15.26 2.84 5.91
CA LYS A 26 14.96 2.06 7.13
C LYS A 26 13.55 2.37 7.64
N ARG A 27 13.14 3.64 7.63
CA ARG A 27 11.79 4.06 8.01
C ARG A 27 10.73 3.52 7.05
N ALA A 28 11.01 3.52 5.74
CA ALA A 28 10.12 2.95 4.74
C ALA A 28 9.94 1.44 4.91
N LYS A 29 11.03 0.67 5.08
CA LYS A 29 10.97 -0.77 5.38
C LYS A 29 10.16 -1.03 6.66
N ARG A 30 10.41 -0.28 7.74
CA ARG A 30 9.67 -0.42 9.01
C ARG A 30 8.19 -0.07 8.86
N SER A 31 7.86 0.99 8.12
CA SER A 31 6.48 1.39 7.83
C SER A 31 5.75 0.31 7.06
N GLY A 32 6.37 -0.19 5.99
CA GLY A 32 5.83 -1.26 5.15
C GLY A 32 5.55 -2.56 5.93
N ILE A 33 6.49 -2.98 6.78
CA ILE A 33 6.31 -4.13 7.69
C ILE A 33 5.15 -3.87 8.67
N LYS A 34 5.07 -2.68 9.27
CA LYS A 34 3.99 -2.33 10.20
C LYS A 34 2.61 -2.49 9.57
N TYR A 35 2.41 -1.95 8.36
CA TYR A 35 1.11 -2.06 7.67
C TYR A 35 0.80 -3.49 7.21
N ALA A 36 1.81 -4.24 6.74
CA ALA A 36 1.64 -5.65 6.40
C ALA A 36 1.25 -6.48 7.64
N CYS A 37 1.92 -6.28 8.77
CA CYS A 37 1.57 -6.93 10.04
C CYS A 37 0.17 -6.53 10.52
N LEU A 38 -0.23 -5.27 10.34
CA LEU A 38 -1.57 -4.79 10.69
C LEU A 38 -2.64 -5.48 9.84
N LEU A 39 -2.44 -5.59 8.53
CA LEU A 39 -3.35 -6.31 7.62
C LEU A 39 -3.42 -7.81 7.96
N LEU A 40 -2.27 -8.45 8.23
CA LEU A 40 -2.22 -9.85 8.66
C LEU A 40 -2.98 -10.04 9.96
N PHE A 41 -2.71 -9.23 10.98
CA PHE A 41 -3.41 -9.29 12.27
C PHE A 41 -4.91 -9.13 12.10
N PHE A 42 -5.35 -8.11 11.34
CA PHE A 42 -6.77 -7.86 11.11
C PHE A 42 -7.43 -9.03 10.37
N SER A 43 -6.80 -9.54 9.31
CA SER A 43 -7.33 -10.67 8.55
C SER A 43 -7.47 -11.95 9.39
N HIS A 44 -6.50 -12.24 10.25
CA HIS A 44 -6.53 -13.40 11.14
C HIS A 44 -7.55 -13.22 12.26
N LEU A 45 -7.74 -11.99 12.74
CA LEU A 45 -8.77 -11.65 13.70
C LEU A 45 -10.17 -11.89 13.12
N VAL A 46 -10.43 -11.46 11.88
CA VAL A 46 -11.70 -11.75 11.18
C VAL A 46 -11.93 -13.26 11.05
N LEU A 47 -10.93 -14.01 10.61
CA LEU A 47 -11.02 -15.46 10.47
C LEU A 47 -11.25 -16.14 11.82
N GLY A 48 -10.55 -15.70 12.87
CA GLY A 48 -10.71 -16.18 14.24
C GLY A 48 -12.12 -15.93 14.78
N LEU A 49 -12.69 -14.75 14.56
CA LEU A 49 -14.07 -14.43 14.95
C LEU A 49 -15.12 -15.34 14.26
N GLY A 50 -14.80 -15.88 13.08
CA GLY A 50 -15.65 -16.86 12.39
C GLY A 50 -15.54 -18.27 12.97
N TYR A 51 -14.33 -18.79 13.14
CA TYR A 51 -14.11 -20.20 13.52
C TYR A 51 -14.12 -20.46 15.03
N ILE A 52 -13.58 -19.56 15.86
CA ILE A 52 -13.41 -19.80 17.31
C ILE A 52 -14.73 -20.09 18.03
N PRO A 53 -15.83 -19.32 17.84
CA PRO A 53 -17.09 -19.57 18.54
C PRO A 53 -17.72 -20.91 18.15
N VAL A 54 -17.56 -21.30 16.89
CA VAL A 54 -18.13 -22.52 16.34
C VAL A 54 -17.37 -23.75 16.83
N MET A 55 -16.04 -23.67 16.86
CA MET A 55 -15.18 -24.73 17.39
C MET A 55 -15.35 -24.91 18.89
N SER A 56 -15.44 -23.82 19.66
CA SER A 56 -15.61 -23.88 21.11
C SER A 56 -16.95 -24.49 21.50
N LEU A 57 -18.02 -24.17 20.76
CA LEU A 57 -19.32 -24.79 20.90
C LEU A 57 -19.24 -26.31 20.64
N ALA A 58 -18.63 -26.71 19.52
CA ALA A 58 -18.49 -28.13 19.17
C ALA A 58 -17.67 -28.92 20.22
N CYS A 59 -16.59 -28.34 20.75
CA CYS A 59 -15.82 -28.92 21.85
C CYS A 59 -16.65 -29.05 23.13
N TRP A 60 -17.43 -28.03 23.49
CA TRP A 60 -18.28 -28.08 24.68
C TRP A 60 -19.31 -29.21 24.58
N TYR A 61 -19.90 -29.42 23.40
CA TYR A 61 -20.80 -30.54 23.14
C TYR A 61 -20.11 -31.90 23.28
N TYR A 62 -18.88 -32.03 22.77
CA TYR A 62 -18.10 -33.27 22.87
C TYR A 62 -17.79 -33.66 24.32
N PHE A 63 -17.42 -32.68 25.17
CA PHE A 63 -17.04 -32.97 26.56
C PHE A 63 -18.22 -33.08 27.52
N ASN A 64 -19.25 -32.25 27.36
CA ASN A 64 -20.32 -32.14 28.35
C ASN A 64 -21.57 -32.95 28.01
N ASN A 65 -21.72 -33.43 26.77
CA ASN A 65 -22.88 -34.21 26.30
C ASN A 65 -24.26 -33.55 26.60
N LEU A 66 -24.28 -32.25 26.90
CA LEU A 66 -25.47 -31.47 27.23
C LEU A 66 -25.89 -30.66 26.00
N GLN A 67 -27.19 -30.45 25.81
CA GLN A 67 -27.70 -29.55 24.77
C GLN A 67 -27.92 -28.15 25.34
N ILE A 68 -27.37 -27.14 24.67
CA ILE A 68 -27.75 -25.73 24.93
C ILE A 68 -29.11 -25.53 24.26
N SER A 69 -30.13 -25.23 25.06
CA SER A 69 -31.48 -24.94 24.58
C SER A 69 -31.46 -23.79 23.55
N ASN A 70 -32.21 -23.95 22.47
CA ASN A 70 -32.41 -22.98 21.37
C ASN A 70 -31.26 -22.75 20.36
N VAL A 71 -30.28 -23.66 20.24
CA VAL A 71 -29.24 -23.58 19.19
C VAL A 71 -29.38 -24.73 18.19
N GLN A 72 -29.67 -24.42 16.91
CA GLN A 72 -29.59 -25.43 15.83
C GLN A 72 -28.14 -25.89 15.67
N THR A 73 -27.84 -27.10 16.13
CA THR A 73 -26.47 -27.64 16.20
C THR A 73 -26.07 -28.26 14.87
N PHE A 74 -24.83 -28.02 14.45
CA PHE A 74 -24.16 -28.67 13.31
C PHE A 74 -24.84 -28.57 11.93
N LYS A 75 -25.89 -27.76 11.75
CA LYS A 75 -26.54 -27.56 10.43
C LYS A 75 -25.77 -26.67 9.47
N THR A 76 -24.93 -25.77 9.99
CA THR A 76 -24.24 -24.76 9.19
C THR A 76 -22.77 -24.67 9.58
N LEU A 77 -21.90 -24.71 8.59
CA LEU A 77 -20.47 -24.44 8.72
C LEU A 77 -20.21 -22.91 8.82
N PRO A 78 -19.07 -22.47 9.39
CA PRO A 78 -18.72 -21.05 9.50
C PRO A 78 -18.79 -20.28 8.19
N TYR A 79 -18.40 -20.93 7.09
CA TYR A 79 -18.64 -20.45 5.73
C TYR A 79 -19.54 -21.44 5.00
N TYR A 80 -20.44 -20.94 4.16
CA TYR A 80 -21.33 -21.81 3.39
C TYR A 80 -20.51 -22.60 2.36
N THR A 81 -20.37 -23.91 2.58
CA THR A 81 -19.61 -24.80 1.69
C THR A 81 -20.21 -26.19 1.77
N HIS A 82 -20.44 -26.81 0.61
CA HIS A 82 -20.87 -28.19 0.56
C HIS A 82 -19.66 -29.11 0.72
N ILE A 83 -19.59 -29.83 1.84
CA ILE A 83 -18.54 -30.82 2.12
C ILE A 83 -19.15 -32.21 1.89
N PRO A 84 -18.46 -33.13 1.19
CA PRO A 84 -18.98 -34.48 0.90
C PRO A 84 -19.09 -35.41 2.12
N VAL A 85 -18.86 -34.89 3.33
CA VAL A 85 -18.86 -35.65 4.59
C VAL A 85 -19.98 -35.11 5.48
N ASP A 86 -20.86 -36.00 5.92
CA ASP A 86 -21.90 -35.68 6.89
C ASP A 86 -21.29 -35.22 8.21
N HIS A 87 -21.86 -34.19 8.82
CA HIS A 87 -21.28 -33.51 9.99
C HIS A 87 -22.23 -33.51 11.19
N ASP A 88 -23.02 -34.58 11.33
CA ASP A 88 -24.05 -34.73 12.36
C ASP A 88 -23.51 -34.95 13.78
N THR A 89 -22.25 -35.37 13.90
CA THR A 89 -21.59 -35.59 15.21
C THR A 89 -20.53 -34.53 15.48
N PRO A 90 -20.27 -34.17 16.75
CA PRO A 90 -19.31 -33.11 17.10
C PRO A 90 -17.91 -33.37 16.54
N LEU A 91 -17.44 -34.63 16.52
CA LEU A 91 -16.13 -34.98 15.94
C LEU A 91 -16.10 -34.79 14.41
N LYS A 92 -17.14 -35.24 13.70
CA LYS A 92 -17.25 -35.03 12.24
C LYS A 92 -17.35 -33.54 11.90
N TYR A 93 -18.06 -32.76 12.73
CA TYR A 93 -18.17 -31.32 12.58
C TYR A 93 -16.84 -30.58 12.82
N ILE A 94 -16.08 -30.96 13.85
CA ILE A 94 -14.73 -30.40 14.09
C ILE A 94 -13.81 -30.73 12.91
N PHE A 95 -13.85 -31.98 12.41
CA PHE A 95 -13.08 -32.37 11.23
C PHE A 95 -13.47 -31.56 9.98
N ALA A 96 -14.77 -31.37 9.73
CA ALA A 96 -15.28 -30.54 8.64
C ALA A 96 -14.84 -29.07 8.79
N CYS A 97 -14.88 -28.51 10.00
CA CYS A 97 -14.38 -27.16 10.30
C CYS A 97 -12.88 -27.04 10.04
N LEU A 98 -12.07 -28.02 10.43
CA LEU A 98 -10.62 -28.03 10.17
C LEU A 98 -10.32 -28.13 8.68
N LEU A 99 -11.03 -29.00 7.96
CA LEU A 99 -10.90 -29.16 6.51
C LEU A 99 -11.24 -27.86 5.77
N GLN A 100 -12.19 -27.08 6.26
CA GLN A 100 -12.54 -25.76 5.71
C GLN A 100 -11.56 -24.65 6.14
N CYS A 101 -11.06 -24.71 7.37
CA CYS A 101 -10.21 -23.68 7.95
C CYS A 101 -8.83 -23.59 7.26
N VAL A 102 -8.20 -24.73 6.97
CA VAL A 102 -6.87 -24.79 6.33
C VAL A 102 -6.83 -24.06 4.97
N PRO A 103 -7.69 -24.36 3.97
CA PRO A 103 -7.67 -23.66 2.69
C PRO A 103 -8.05 -22.19 2.84
N MET A 104 -8.99 -21.85 3.73
CA MET A 104 -9.35 -20.46 4.00
C MET A 104 -8.17 -19.67 4.59
N TYR A 105 -7.43 -20.27 5.51
CA TYR A 105 -6.23 -19.68 6.09
C TYR A 105 -5.15 -19.43 5.03
N LEU A 106 -4.89 -20.40 4.15
CA LEU A 106 -3.94 -20.24 3.05
C LEU A 106 -4.38 -19.15 2.06
N TYR A 107 -5.67 -19.13 1.71
CA TYR A 107 -6.24 -18.12 0.82
C TYR A 107 -6.09 -16.71 1.38
N VAL A 108 -6.46 -16.48 2.64
CA VAL A 108 -6.35 -15.17 3.30
C VAL A 108 -4.89 -14.71 3.36
N ASN A 109 -3.95 -15.61 3.68
CA ASN A 109 -2.53 -15.28 3.68
C ASN A 109 -1.99 -14.93 2.30
N ALA A 110 -2.37 -15.68 1.26
CA ALA A 110 -1.98 -15.38 -0.11
C ALA A 110 -2.50 -14.00 -0.54
N PHE A 111 -3.76 -13.70 -0.24
CA PHE A 111 -4.40 -12.42 -0.55
C PHE A 111 -3.72 -11.24 0.13
N VAL A 112 -3.53 -11.30 1.45
CA VAL A 112 -2.81 -10.27 2.22
C VAL A 112 -1.36 -10.15 1.77
N GLY A 113 -0.73 -11.26 1.38
CA GLY A 113 0.64 -11.28 0.86
C GLY A 113 0.78 -10.49 -0.44
N VAL A 114 -0.13 -10.67 -1.39
CA VAL A 114 -0.15 -9.94 -2.67
C VAL A 114 -0.35 -8.44 -2.45
N ASP A 115 -1.32 -8.07 -1.62
CA ASP A 115 -1.58 -6.67 -1.28
C ASP A 115 -0.39 -6.01 -0.58
N SER A 116 0.18 -6.71 0.41
CA SER A 116 1.34 -6.22 1.14
C SER A 116 2.53 -6.03 0.20
N LEU A 117 2.75 -6.95 -0.74
CA LEU A 117 3.83 -6.83 -1.71
C LEU A 117 3.65 -5.61 -2.62
N PHE A 118 2.43 -5.40 -3.15
CA PHE A 118 2.12 -4.23 -3.98
C PHE A 118 2.33 -2.92 -3.20
N MET A 119 1.74 -2.79 -2.00
CA MET A 119 1.88 -1.60 -1.15
C MET A 119 3.34 -1.31 -0.77
N ASN A 120 4.13 -2.35 -0.47
CA ASN A 120 5.54 -2.20 -0.12
C ASN A 120 6.38 -1.71 -1.31
N LEU A 121 6.14 -2.23 -2.52
CA LEU A 121 6.81 -1.75 -3.73
C LEU A 121 6.51 -0.26 -3.97
N MET A 122 5.24 0.14 -3.84
CA MET A 122 4.80 1.53 -3.96
C MET A 122 5.48 2.44 -2.94
N ASN A 123 5.50 2.02 -1.67
CA ASN A 123 6.16 2.74 -0.58
C ASN A 123 7.67 2.89 -0.82
N PHE A 124 8.32 1.86 -1.35
CA PHE A 124 9.74 1.88 -1.65
C PHE A 124 10.06 2.89 -2.76
N ILE A 125 9.30 2.87 -3.86
CA ILE A 125 9.48 3.84 -4.95
C ILE A 125 9.18 5.26 -4.46
N ALA A 126 8.10 5.46 -3.68
CA ALA A 126 7.76 6.77 -3.13
C ALA A 126 8.90 7.32 -2.25
N THR A 127 9.54 6.45 -1.48
CA THR A 127 10.71 6.80 -0.67
C THR A 127 11.93 7.13 -1.55
N ARG A 128 12.19 6.35 -2.60
CA ARG A 128 13.28 6.64 -3.54
C ARG A 128 13.05 7.95 -4.30
N MET A 129 11.81 8.29 -4.66
CA MET A 129 11.44 9.61 -5.21
C MET A 129 11.72 10.73 -4.20
N LEU A 130 11.47 10.50 -2.91
CA LEU A 130 11.78 11.45 -1.85
C LEU A 130 13.29 11.61 -1.61
N ILE A 131 14.05 10.52 -1.66
CA ILE A 131 15.52 10.55 -1.63
C ILE A 131 16.05 11.35 -2.82
N LEU A 132 15.51 11.12 -4.01
CA LEU A 132 15.87 11.86 -5.22
C LEU A 132 15.56 13.37 -5.09
N GLN A 133 14.45 13.76 -4.47
CA GLN A 133 14.17 15.16 -4.15
C GLN A 133 15.25 15.78 -3.26
N GLY A 134 15.63 15.09 -2.18
CA GLY A 134 16.71 15.55 -1.31
C GLY A 134 18.07 15.58 -2.04
N ALA A 135 18.31 14.65 -2.95
CA ALA A 135 19.50 14.61 -3.79
C ALA A 135 19.59 15.85 -4.71
N PHE A 136 18.48 16.27 -5.32
CA PHE A 136 18.43 17.52 -6.10
C PHE A 136 18.70 18.74 -5.22
N ARG A 137 18.01 18.88 -4.09
CA ARG A 137 18.17 20.01 -3.15
C ARG A 137 19.59 20.17 -2.62
N THR A 138 20.24 19.05 -2.30
CA THR A 138 21.58 19.03 -1.68
C THR A 138 22.72 18.90 -2.70
N MET A 139 22.43 18.90 -4.01
CA MET A 139 23.42 18.61 -5.06
C MET A 139 24.65 19.53 -4.98
N ARG A 140 24.44 20.85 -4.89
CA ARG A 140 25.55 21.82 -4.81
C ARG A 140 26.38 21.63 -3.54
N LYS A 141 25.74 21.44 -2.38
CA LYS A 141 26.41 21.15 -1.10
C LYS A 141 27.25 19.85 -1.16
N ARG A 142 26.73 18.79 -1.79
CA ARG A 142 27.44 17.52 -1.98
C ARG A 142 28.66 17.66 -2.88
N CYS A 143 28.54 18.41 -3.97
CA CYS A 143 29.66 18.69 -4.87
C CYS A 143 30.74 19.53 -4.15
N LEU A 144 30.35 20.57 -3.41
CA LEU A 144 31.28 21.39 -2.64
C LEU A 144 32.08 20.57 -1.62
N LYS A 145 31.42 19.68 -0.87
CA LYS A 145 32.09 18.83 0.12
C LYS A 145 33.16 17.91 -0.49
N LYS A 146 32.90 17.37 -1.68
CA LYS A 146 33.86 16.50 -2.39
C LYS A 146 35.10 17.26 -2.86
N ILE A 147 34.93 18.51 -3.25
CA ILE A 147 36.02 19.39 -3.70
C ILE A 147 36.86 19.87 -2.50
N ILE A 148 36.21 20.20 -1.38
CA ILE A 148 36.93 20.60 -0.14
C ILE A 148 37.78 19.44 0.43
N GLY A 149 37.50 18.19 0.05
CA GLY A 149 38.25 17.00 0.48
C GLY A 149 39.48 16.63 -0.34
N ASN A 150 39.65 17.17 -1.57
CA ASN A 150 40.80 16.94 -2.44
C ASN A 150 41.29 18.30 -2.97
N ASP A 151 42.47 18.73 -2.50
CA ASP A 151 43.26 19.87 -2.95
C ASP A 151 42.50 21.19 -3.21
N LEU A 152 42.47 22.04 -2.19
CA LEU A 152 42.01 23.43 -2.31
C LEU A 152 42.79 24.17 -3.40
N THR A 153 42.08 24.69 -4.41
CA THR A 153 42.62 25.76 -5.25
C THR A 153 42.85 27.04 -4.42
N PRO A 154 43.91 27.82 -4.68
CA PRO A 154 44.29 29.01 -3.89
C PRO A 154 43.21 30.08 -3.73
N ASP A 155 42.21 30.11 -4.62
CA ASP A 155 41.35 31.28 -4.81
C ASP A 155 39.98 31.19 -4.10
N ASN A 156 39.68 30.11 -3.36
CA ASN A 156 38.39 29.93 -2.67
C ASN A 156 37.16 30.20 -3.58
N LEU A 157 37.27 29.95 -4.88
CA LEU A 157 36.24 30.35 -5.84
C LEU A 157 35.04 29.39 -5.81
N HIS A 158 33.85 29.97 -5.71
CA HIS A 158 32.59 29.24 -5.55
C HIS A 158 32.03 28.61 -6.84
N ASN A 159 32.75 28.67 -7.96
CA ASN A 159 32.35 28.17 -9.29
C ASN A 159 33.59 27.85 -10.15
N SER A 160 34.43 26.89 -9.72
CA SER A 160 35.48 26.36 -10.62
C SER A 160 34.86 25.51 -11.73
N ASP A 161 35.54 25.40 -12.88
CA ASP A 161 35.14 24.52 -13.98
C ASP A 161 34.95 23.06 -13.52
N GLU A 162 35.77 22.62 -12.58
CA GLU A 162 35.69 21.31 -11.94
C GLU A 162 34.37 21.14 -11.16
N MET A 163 33.95 22.15 -10.40
CA MET A 163 32.69 22.10 -9.64
C MET A 163 31.48 21.94 -10.56
N GLU A 164 31.45 22.66 -11.67
CA GLU A 164 30.36 22.55 -12.63
C GLU A 164 30.36 21.19 -13.36
N GLU A 165 31.54 20.61 -13.61
CA GLU A 165 31.66 19.25 -14.15
C GLU A 165 31.13 18.19 -13.17
N TYR A 166 31.48 18.30 -11.88
CA TYR A 166 30.94 17.43 -10.83
C TYR A 166 29.42 17.57 -10.69
N MET A 167 28.90 18.81 -10.67
CA MET A 167 27.46 19.06 -10.62
C MET A 167 26.74 18.47 -11.84
N MET A 168 27.32 18.60 -13.04
CA MET A 168 26.75 18.02 -14.25
C MET A 168 26.79 16.49 -14.24
N SER A 169 27.85 15.89 -13.69
CA SER A 169 27.96 14.44 -13.52
C SER A 169 26.90 13.90 -12.54
N ASP A 170 26.77 14.52 -11.36
CA ASP A 170 25.77 14.11 -10.36
C ASP A 170 24.34 14.39 -10.82
N MET A 171 24.10 15.45 -11.58
CA MET A 171 22.84 15.67 -12.28
C MET A 171 22.49 14.49 -13.18
N LYS A 172 23.41 14.07 -14.06
CA LYS A 172 23.16 12.97 -15.00
C LYS A 172 22.78 11.70 -14.24
N LYS A 173 23.45 11.40 -13.12
CA LYS A 173 23.09 10.28 -12.23
C LYS A 173 21.68 10.43 -11.65
N CYS A 174 21.32 11.62 -11.17
CA CYS A 174 19.98 11.89 -10.64
C CYS A 174 18.90 11.70 -11.72
N ILE A 175 19.14 12.17 -12.94
CA ILE A 175 18.22 12.00 -14.07
C ILE A 175 18.11 10.53 -14.48
N GLN A 176 19.22 9.79 -14.54
CA GLN A 176 19.21 8.35 -14.81
C GLN A 176 18.41 7.60 -13.73
N HIS A 177 18.58 7.96 -12.46
CA HIS A 177 17.81 7.38 -11.37
C HIS A 177 16.33 7.72 -11.48
N LEU A 178 15.98 8.96 -11.81
CA LEU A 178 14.59 9.36 -12.08
C LEU A 178 13.97 8.52 -13.20
N GLN A 179 14.69 8.32 -14.30
CA GLN A 179 14.22 7.49 -15.42
C GLN A 179 14.03 6.03 -14.99
N LEU A 180 14.94 5.48 -14.19
CA LEU A 180 14.82 4.13 -13.63
C LEU A 180 13.59 4.00 -12.72
N LEU A 181 13.31 4.99 -11.88
CA LEU A 181 12.13 5.00 -11.02
C LEU A 181 10.84 5.09 -11.84
N LEU A 182 10.79 5.97 -12.85
CA LEU A 182 9.64 6.08 -13.76
C LEU A 182 9.39 4.77 -14.53
N ARG A 183 10.45 4.09 -14.98
CA ARG A 183 10.34 2.74 -15.59
C ARG A 183 9.85 1.71 -14.58
N SER A 184 10.35 1.73 -13.35
CA SER A 184 9.91 0.83 -12.29
C SER A 184 8.42 1.00 -11.96
N CYS A 185 7.91 2.24 -11.96
CA CYS A 185 6.48 2.50 -11.81
C CYS A 185 5.67 1.84 -12.92
N LYS A 186 6.13 1.98 -14.17
CA LYS A 186 5.48 1.36 -15.33
C LYS A 186 5.53 -0.16 -15.27
N ASP A 187 6.67 -0.74 -14.90
CA ASP A 187 6.81 -2.19 -14.71
C ASP A 187 5.84 -2.70 -13.62
N ILE A 188 5.65 -1.95 -12.52
CA ILE A 188 4.67 -2.32 -11.49
C ILE A 188 3.24 -2.19 -12.01
N GLU A 189 2.91 -1.10 -12.68
CA GLU A 189 1.58 -0.92 -13.26
C GLU A 189 1.24 -2.05 -14.23
N ASP A 190 2.15 -2.41 -15.15
CA ASP A 190 1.94 -3.47 -16.12
C ASP A 190 1.84 -4.87 -15.47
N ASN A 191 2.61 -5.14 -14.41
CA ASN A 191 2.56 -6.43 -13.70
C ASN A 191 1.31 -6.58 -12.81
N PHE A 192 0.88 -5.48 -12.16
CA PHE A 192 -0.23 -5.51 -11.21
C PHE A 192 -1.56 -5.05 -11.80
N GLN A 193 -1.62 -4.60 -13.07
CA GLN A 193 -2.86 -4.07 -13.68
C GLN A 193 -4.07 -4.99 -13.47
N TYR A 194 -3.93 -6.30 -13.75
CA TYR A 194 -5.02 -7.27 -13.64
C TYR A 194 -5.33 -7.60 -12.18
N VAL A 195 -4.28 -7.75 -11.36
CA VAL A 195 -4.42 -8.03 -9.92
C VAL A 195 -5.17 -6.89 -9.24
N SER A 196 -4.76 -5.64 -9.45
CA SER A 196 -5.42 -4.45 -8.90
C SER A 196 -6.84 -4.28 -9.42
N LEU A 197 -7.14 -4.68 -10.66
CA LEU A 197 -8.50 -4.64 -11.21
C LEU A 197 -9.42 -5.65 -10.52
N VAL A 198 -8.98 -6.91 -10.42
CA VAL A 198 -9.72 -7.97 -9.70
C VAL A 198 -9.90 -7.58 -8.24
N GLN A 199 -8.87 -6.99 -7.63
CA GLN A 199 -8.92 -6.49 -6.26
C GLN A 199 -9.99 -5.39 -6.09
N ALA A 200 -10.02 -4.40 -7.00
CA ALA A 200 -11.01 -3.33 -6.95
C ALA A 200 -12.43 -3.85 -7.13
N LEU A 201 -12.68 -4.69 -8.14
CA LEU A 201 -14.00 -5.26 -8.41
C LEU A 201 -14.47 -6.18 -7.27
N GLY A 202 -13.57 -7.04 -6.78
CA GLY A 202 -13.85 -7.92 -5.63
C GLY A 202 -14.16 -7.12 -4.37
N THR A 203 -13.41 -6.04 -4.11
CA THR A 203 -13.66 -5.15 -2.97
C THR A 203 -15.03 -4.49 -3.07
N ILE A 204 -15.41 -3.99 -4.25
CA ILE A 204 -16.73 -3.40 -4.48
C ILE A 204 -17.83 -4.44 -4.25
N TYR A 205 -17.69 -5.64 -4.82
CA TYR A 205 -18.64 -6.73 -4.63
C TYR A 205 -18.82 -7.09 -3.15
N ILE A 206 -17.72 -7.20 -2.40
CA ILE A 206 -17.72 -7.49 -0.96
C ILE A 206 -18.39 -6.36 -0.18
N LEU A 207 -18.09 -5.10 -0.49
CA LEU A 207 -18.71 -3.94 0.13
C LEU A 207 -20.23 -3.95 -0.07
N CYS A 208 -20.69 -4.11 -1.31
CA CYS A 208 -22.12 -4.17 -1.64
C CYS A 208 -22.82 -5.33 -0.91
N SER A 209 -22.24 -6.52 -0.91
CA SER A 209 -22.81 -7.70 -0.26
C SER A 209 -22.91 -7.52 1.25
N THR A 210 -21.87 -6.95 1.87
CA THR A 210 -21.83 -6.72 3.33
C THR A 210 -22.82 -5.64 3.74
N LEU A 211 -22.98 -4.58 2.95
CA LEU A 211 -23.96 -3.52 3.18
C LEU A 211 -25.40 -4.05 3.07
N LEU A 212 -25.69 -4.89 2.08
CA LEU A 212 -27.00 -5.54 1.96
C LEU A 212 -27.29 -6.42 3.17
N LEU A 213 -26.30 -7.22 3.59
CA LEU A 213 -26.45 -8.07 4.79
C LEU A 213 -26.71 -7.23 6.04
N LEU A 214 -25.99 -6.12 6.21
CA LEU A 214 -26.22 -5.17 7.31
C LEU A 214 -27.63 -4.56 7.29
N SER A 215 -28.14 -4.21 6.11
CA SER A 215 -29.48 -3.64 5.94
C SER A 215 -30.60 -4.63 6.29
N THR A 216 -30.36 -5.93 6.12
CA THR A 216 -31.36 -6.98 6.39
C THR A 216 -31.24 -7.57 7.81
N SER A 217 -30.07 -7.42 8.44
CA SER A 217 -29.82 -7.97 9.77
C SER A 217 -30.40 -7.11 10.90
N GLN A 218 -30.90 -7.75 11.95
CA GLN A 218 -31.40 -7.05 13.13
C GLN A 218 -30.25 -6.30 13.85
N PRO A 219 -30.45 -5.02 14.20
CA PRO A 219 -29.44 -4.24 14.90
C PRO A 219 -29.12 -4.85 16.28
N PHE A 220 -27.90 -4.65 16.77
CA PHE A 220 -27.39 -5.15 18.06
C PHE A 220 -27.29 -6.68 18.21
N THR A 221 -27.37 -7.44 17.12
CA THR A 221 -27.05 -8.87 17.13
C THR A 221 -25.55 -9.14 16.97
N LYS A 222 -25.09 -10.32 17.41
CA LYS A 222 -23.68 -10.74 17.24
C LYS A 222 -23.27 -10.77 15.76
N GLU A 223 -24.20 -11.15 14.89
CA GLU A 223 -24.00 -11.19 13.43
C GLU A 223 -23.83 -9.78 12.85
N PHE A 224 -24.66 -8.82 13.30
CA PHE A 224 -24.53 -7.42 12.92
C PHE A 224 -23.14 -6.86 13.29
N GLY A 225 -22.68 -7.10 14.52
CA GLY A 225 -21.36 -6.67 14.98
C GLY A 225 -20.21 -7.27 14.13
N ARG A 226 -20.29 -8.57 13.80
CA ARG A 226 -19.31 -9.23 12.92
C ARG A 226 -19.27 -8.60 11.53
N ASN A 227 -20.43 -8.31 10.94
CA ASN A 227 -20.52 -7.71 9.61
C ASN A 227 -19.98 -6.27 9.59
N ILE A 228 -20.22 -5.47 10.64
CA ILE A 228 -19.61 -4.14 10.79
C ILE A 228 -18.09 -4.26 10.88
N PHE A 229 -17.58 -5.17 11.70
CA PHE A 229 -16.14 -5.34 11.85
C PHE A 229 -15.49 -5.74 10.52
N TYR A 230 -16.12 -6.66 9.78
CA TYR A 230 -15.68 -7.04 8.44
C TYR A 230 -15.71 -5.86 7.46
N LEU A 231 -16.78 -5.06 7.45
CA LEU A 231 -16.92 -3.87 6.62
C LEU A 231 -15.81 -2.85 6.88
N LEU A 232 -15.53 -2.55 8.15
CA LEU A 232 -14.44 -1.64 8.55
C LEU A 232 -13.09 -2.14 8.04
N GLY A 233 -12.85 -3.45 8.11
CA GLY A 233 -11.65 -4.08 7.57
C GLY A 233 -11.45 -3.82 6.09
N VAL A 234 -12.48 -4.07 5.29
CA VAL A 234 -12.44 -3.87 3.85
C VAL A 234 -12.23 -2.40 3.48
N ILE A 235 -12.85 -1.48 4.22
CA ILE A 235 -12.66 -0.02 4.03
C ILE A 235 -11.22 0.39 4.36
N VAL A 236 -10.64 -0.12 5.47
CA VAL A 236 -9.24 0.17 5.85
C VAL A 236 -8.27 -0.40 4.81
N GLN A 237 -8.51 -1.62 4.34
CA GLN A 237 -7.68 -2.25 3.31
C GLN A 237 -7.67 -1.44 2.01
N LEU A 238 -8.86 -1.05 1.52
CA LEU A 238 -8.98 -0.18 0.34
C LEU A 238 -8.30 1.17 0.57
N GLY A 239 -8.46 1.76 1.75
CA GLY A 239 -7.84 3.03 2.10
C GLY A 239 -6.32 2.98 2.13
N LEU A 240 -5.73 1.91 2.64
CA LEU A 240 -4.28 1.70 2.58
C LEU A 240 -3.80 1.58 1.13
N TYR A 241 -4.54 0.87 0.29
CA TYR A 241 -4.22 0.70 -1.13
C TYR A 241 -4.17 2.05 -1.86
N CYS A 242 -5.20 2.88 -1.70
CA CYS A 242 -5.25 4.23 -2.27
C CYS A 242 -4.24 5.19 -1.63
N TRP A 243 -3.96 5.05 -0.33
CA TRP A 243 -2.99 5.89 0.37
C TRP A 243 -1.58 5.73 -0.20
N PHE A 244 -1.10 4.50 -0.40
CA PHE A 244 0.23 4.27 -0.97
C PHE A 244 0.34 4.76 -2.42
N GLY A 245 -0.71 4.59 -3.24
CA GLY A 245 -0.79 5.17 -4.59
C GLY A 245 -0.72 6.69 -4.58
N ASN A 246 -1.50 7.33 -3.71
CA ASN A 246 -1.50 8.77 -3.55
C ASN A 246 -0.16 9.32 -3.05
N GLN A 247 0.47 8.66 -2.07
CA GLN A 247 1.77 9.06 -1.56
C GLN A 247 2.85 9.04 -2.65
N LEU A 248 2.87 8.00 -3.50
CA LEU A 248 3.78 7.97 -4.64
C LEU A 248 3.53 9.15 -5.60
N THR A 249 2.26 9.41 -5.92
CA THR A 249 1.85 10.52 -6.80
C THR A 249 2.30 11.88 -6.25
N LEU A 250 2.06 12.13 -4.96
CA LEU A 250 2.47 13.37 -4.29
C LEU A 250 3.99 13.53 -4.25
N LYS A 251 4.73 12.45 -3.96
CA LYS A 251 6.20 12.50 -3.99
C LYS A 251 6.71 12.76 -5.40
N ALA A 252 6.13 12.16 -6.43
CA ALA A 252 6.53 12.44 -7.81
C ALA A 252 6.24 13.90 -8.22
N ALA A 253 5.09 14.47 -7.80
CA ALA A 253 4.73 15.86 -8.07
C ALA A 253 5.66 16.89 -7.41
N ASN A 254 6.34 16.52 -6.33
CA ASN A 254 7.29 17.39 -5.62
C ASN A 254 8.72 17.36 -6.21
N VAL A 255 9.04 16.43 -7.11
CA VAL A 255 10.34 16.40 -7.81
C VAL A 255 10.67 17.72 -8.53
N PRO A 256 9.79 18.32 -9.36
CA PRO A 256 10.10 19.59 -10.01
C PRO A 256 10.36 20.73 -9.03
N ILE A 257 9.69 20.74 -7.88
CA ILE A 257 9.91 21.73 -6.81
C ILE A 257 11.31 21.54 -6.20
N ALA A 258 11.69 20.29 -5.91
CA ALA A 258 13.02 19.99 -5.39
C ALA A 258 14.14 20.33 -6.39
N VAL A 259 13.88 20.15 -7.69
CA VAL A 259 14.78 20.59 -8.76
C VAL A 259 14.87 22.11 -8.81
N TRP A 260 13.76 22.83 -8.62
CA TRP A 260 13.75 24.29 -8.58
C TRP A 260 14.55 24.87 -7.41
N GLU A 261 14.50 24.21 -6.25
CA GLU A 261 15.23 24.58 -5.03
C GLU A 261 16.73 24.24 -5.09
N SER A 262 17.18 23.42 -6.05
CA SER A 262 18.61 23.15 -6.24
C SER A 262 19.28 24.40 -6.79
N GLN A 263 20.11 25.14 -6.05
CA GLN A 263 20.72 26.44 -6.45
C GLN A 263 21.33 26.45 -7.89
N TRP A 264 20.48 26.56 -8.92
CA TRP A 264 20.79 26.24 -10.33
C TRP A 264 20.93 27.50 -11.20
N LEU A 265 20.46 28.64 -10.70
CA LEU A 265 20.48 29.92 -11.43
C LEU A 265 21.91 30.42 -11.72
N GLU A 266 22.88 30.06 -10.90
CA GLU A 266 24.28 30.48 -11.05
C GLU A 266 25.11 29.53 -11.94
N THR A 267 24.51 28.46 -12.47
CA THR A 267 25.22 27.44 -13.27
C THR A 267 25.26 27.76 -14.78
N ARG A 268 26.17 27.09 -15.51
CA ARG A 268 26.24 27.08 -16.98
C ARG A 268 24.92 26.69 -17.68
N LYS A 269 24.71 27.25 -18.88
CA LYS A 269 23.56 26.98 -19.77
C LYS A 269 23.19 25.49 -19.93
N PRO A 270 24.11 24.54 -20.22
CA PRO A 270 23.78 23.12 -20.35
C PRO A 270 23.08 22.54 -19.11
N TYR A 271 23.53 22.90 -17.91
CA TYR A 271 22.92 22.43 -16.66
C TYR A 271 21.50 22.98 -16.49
N LYS A 272 21.29 24.26 -16.79
CA LYS A 272 19.97 24.92 -16.77
C LYS A 272 18.98 24.23 -17.70
N VAL A 273 19.40 23.89 -18.92
CA VAL A 273 18.56 23.18 -19.89
C VAL A 273 18.15 21.80 -19.35
N CYS A 274 19.08 21.03 -18.77
CA CYS A 274 18.77 19.73 -18.16
C CYS A 274 17.77 19.85 -17.01
N MET A 275 17.89 20.85 -16.14
CA MET A 275 16.93 21.09 -15.07
C MET A 275 15.54 21.43 -15.61
N LEU A 276 15.45 22.35 -16.58
CA LEU A 276 14.18 22.74 -17.19
C LEU A 276 13.50 21.55 -17.87
N LEU A 277 14.24 20.74 -18.63
CA LEU A 277 13.72 19.51 -19.25
C LEU A 277 13.20 18.52 -18.19
N THR A 278 13.92 18.37 -17.08
CA THR A 278 13.51 17.50 -15.96
C THR A 278 12.23 18.01 -15.31
N MET A 279 12.13 19.32 -15.02
CA MET A 279 10.91 19.93 -14.48
C MET A 279 9.73 19.74 -15.44
N MET A 280 9.91 20.02 -16.73
CA MET A 280 8.86 19.86 -17.75
C MET A 280 8.41 18.41 -17.87
N ARG A 281 9.33 17.44 -17.80
CA ARG A 281 8.99 16.02 -17.84
C ARG A 281 8.15 15.60 -16.63
N MET A 282 8.44 16.15 -15.45
CA MET A 282 7.77 15.83 -14.19
C MET A 282 6.46 16.60 -13.97
N LYS A 283 6.14 17.60 -14.81
CA LYS A 283 4.79 18.20 -14.84
C LYS A 283 3.70 17.21 -15.25
N ARG A 284 4.04 16.14 -15.96
CA ARG A 284 3.09 15.05 -16.26
C ARG A 284 2.86 14.25 -14.99
N PRO A 285 1.63 14.19 -14.45
CA PRO A 285 1.36 13.50 -13.20
C PRO A 285 1.69 12.01 -13.34
N LEU A 286 2.42 11.48 -12.37
CA LEU A 286 2.66 10.05 -12.26
C LEU A 286 1.47 9.43 -11.52
N LEU A 287 0.50 8.90 -12.26
CA LEU A 287 -0.65 8.21 -11.72
C LEU A 287 -0.46 6.72 -11.93
N ILE A 288 -0.65 5.94 -10.86
CA ILE A 288 -0.70 4.47 -10.96
C ILE A 288 -2.16 4.09 -11.08
N ASN A 289 -2.51 3.45 -12.19
CA ASN A 289 -3.88 3.05 -12.47
C ASN A 289 -4.12 1.59 -12.11
N ALA A 290 -5.23 1.30 -11.43
CA ALA A 290 -5.76 -0.05 -11.34
C ALA A 290 -6.42 -0.44 -12.67
N GLY A 291 -5.89 -1.48 -13.31
CA GLY A 291 -6.41 -2.00 -14.57
C GLY A 291 -6.44 -1.01 -15.74
N LYS A 292 -5.71 0.12 -15.67
CA LYS A 292 -5.77 1.25 -16.63
C LYS A 292 -7.11 2.02 -16.67
N PHE A 293 -8.05 1.71 -15.77
CA PHE A 293 -9.37 2.35 -15.74
C PHE A 293 -9.51 3.35 -14.59
N VAL A 294 -8.96 3.03 -13.41
CA VAL A 294 -9.18 3.83 -12.20
C VAL A 294 -7.84 4.24 -11.59
N PRO A 295 -7.56 5.55 -11.43
CA PRO A 295 -6.38 5.98 -10.71
C PRO A 295 -6.48 5.60 -9.23
N LEU A 296 -5.41 5.01 -8.68
CA LEU A 296 -5.32 4.67 -7.26
C LEU A 296 -5.00 5.91 -6.43
N ILE A 297 -5.99 6.79 -6.25
CA ILE A 297 -5.88 8.04 -5.49
C ILE A 297 -6.91 8.08 -4.36
N LEU A 298 -6.67 8.90 -3.35
CA LEU A 298 -7.56 9.01 -2.19
C LEU A 298 -8.97 9.51 -2.59
N GLU A 299 -9.06 10.29 -3.66
CA GLU A 299 -10.33 10.79 -4.21
C GLU A 299 -11.23 9.65 -4.71
N THR A 300 -10.67 8.59 -5.31
CA THR A 300 -11.48 7.44 -5.75
C THR A 300 -12.03 6.65 -4.57
N GLN A 301 -11.29 6.58 -3.46
CA GLN A 301 -11.81 6.02 -2.22
C GLN A 301 -12.95 6.87 -1.64
N ILE A 302 -12.80 8.19 -1.62
CA ILE A 302 -13.83 9.11 -1.13
C ILE A 302 -15.09 8.98 -1.98
N ALA A 303 -14.94 8.90 -3.31
CA ALA A 303 -16.05 8.66 -4.22
C ALA A 303 -16.75 7.32 -3.90
N VAL A 304 -16.01 6.22 -3.80
CA VAL A 304 -16.60 4.90 -3.46
C VAL A 304 -17.33 4.95 -2.12
N ARG A 305 -16.75 5.61 -1.10
CA ARG A 305 -17.39 5.80 0.20
C ARG A 305 -18.70 6.58 0.06
N ILE A 306 -18.70 7.71 -0.65
CA ILE A 306 -19.88 8.55 -0.84
C ILE A 306 -20.97 7.80 -1.62
N TYR A 307 -20.62 7.14 -2.72
CA TYR A 307 -21.59 6.45 -3.58
C TYR A 307 -22.19 5.21 -2.92
N LEU A 308 -21.43 4.48 -2.09
CA LEU A 308 -21.93 3.25 -1.45
C LEU A 308 -22.57 3.49 -0.07
N LEU A 309 -22.00 4.38 0.75
CA LEU A 309 -22.50 4.63 2.11
C LEU A 309 -23.49 5.80 2.17
N GLY A 310 -23.43 6.74 1.23
CA GLY A 310 -24.38 7.86 1.16
C GLY A 310 -25.84 7.41 1.01
N PRO A 311 -26.16 6.44 0.11
CA PRO A 311 -27.50 5.88 0.04
C PRO A 311 -27.91 5.15 1.32
N PHE A 312 -27.00 4.45 2.00
CA PHE A 312 -27.30 3.72 3.24
C PHE A 312 -27.73 4.66 4.38
N ASP A 313 -27.06 5.81 4.53
CA ASP A 313 -27.47 6.86 5.47
C ASP A 313 -28.86 7.43 5.12
N LEU A 314 -29.20 7.51 3.82
CA LEU A 314 -30.53 7.91 3.36
C LEU A 314 -31.60 6.85 3.65
N TYR A 315 -31.30 5.56 3.40
CA TYR A 315 -32.23 4.45 3.61
C TYR A 315 -32.52 4.18 5.09
N THR A 316 -31.57 4.44 5.99
CA THR A 316 -31.77 4.31 7.44
C THR A 316 -32.59 5.46 8.05
N HIS A 317 -32.67 6.61 7.36
CA HIS A 317 -33.47 7.76 7.78
C HIS A 317 -34.90 7.80 7.26
N PHE A 318 -35.32 6.89 6.38
CA PHE A 318 -36.73 6.72 6.05
C PHE A 318 -37.37 5.76 7.07
N PRO A 319 -38.22 6.25 8.01
CA PRO A 319 -38.98 5.35 8.86
C PRO A 319 -39.91 4.55 7.96
N GLN A 320 -39.75 3.22 7.99
CA GLN A 320 -40.72 2.30 7.40
C GLN A 320 -42.07 2.57 8.08
N LYS A 321 -43.01 3.14 7.33
CA LYS A 321 -44.39 3.36 7.73
C LYS A 321 -45.22 2.09 7.58
#